data_AF-A0A367IK28-F1
#
_entry.id   AF-A0A367IK28-F1
#
_cell.length_a   1.000
_cell.length_b   1.000
_cell.length_c   1.000
_cell.angle_alpha   90.00
_cell.angle_beta   90.00
_cell.angle_gamma   90.00
#
_symmetry.space_group_name_H-M   'P 1'
#
loop_
_entity.id
_entity.type
_entity.pdbx_description
1 polymer ?
#
loop_
_entity_poly.entity_id
_entity_poly.type
_entity_poly.pdbx_seq_one_letter_code
_entity_poly.pdbx_strand_id
1 'polypeptide(L)'
;VDLFKNLASVESKTSKSFIRASKVVQVPFRHSSGQFLESGGIQDVWAAMRDYTIQHGMLHHETSTYLTRAVIPALRGIKADIKTMVHGIQKDKDLKSVQIYKSRVEVDRLIRELDRTIEQVQMAPHQADHYIDPFLLNLCVIHAIRGL
;
A
#
# COMPACT_ATOMS: atom_id res chain seq x y z
N VAL A 1 -3.13 -8.99 1.32
CA VAL A 1 -4.59 -9.19 1.12
C VAL A 1 -4.92 -10.67 1.00
N ASP A 2 -4.20 -11.45 0.19
CA ASP A 2 -4.57 -12.85 -0.06
C ASP A 2 -4.44 -13.77 1.15
N LEU A 3 -3.50 -13.50 2.06
CA LEU A 3 -3.43 -14.15 3.36
C LEU A 3 -4.77 -14.07 4.13
N PHE A 4 -5.34 -12.87 4.25
CA PHE A 4 -6.60 -12.66 4.97
C PHE A 4 -7.82 -13.25 4.24
N LYS A 5 -7.78 -13.35 2.91
CA LYS A 5 -8.81 -14.09 2.15
C LYS A 5 -8.75 -15.58 2.44
N ASN A 6 -7.54 -16.14 2.46
CA ASN A 6 -7.33 -17.54 2.79
C ASN A 6 -7.76 -17.83 4.21
N LEU A 7 -7.39 -16.97 5.17
CA LEU A 7 -7.81 -17.08 6.55
C LEU A 7 -9.35 -17.01 6.68
N ALA A 8 -10.01 -16.04 6.06
CA ALA A 8 -11.47 -15.95 6.07
C ALA A 8 -12.14 -17.20 5.48
N SER A 9 -11.55 -17.80 4.44
CA SER A 9 -12.01 -19.05 3.85
C SER A 9 -11.85 -20.25 4.80
N VAL A 10 -10.71 -20.34 5.49
CA VAL A 10 -10.47 -21.36 6.52
C VAL A 10 -11.48 -21.21 7.65
N GLU A 11 -11.64 -20.02 8.21
CA GLU A 11 -12.62 -19.72 9.28
C GLU A 11 -14.06 -20.08 8.87
N SER A 12 -14.45 -19.77 7.63
CA SER A 12 -15.77 -20.14 7.10
C SER A 12 -15.95 -21.67 7.01
N LYS A 13 -14.91 -22.39 6.56
CA LYS A 13 -14.93 -23.86 6.50
C LYS A 13 -15.00 -24.46 7.90
N THR A 14 -14.21 -23.94 8.83
CA THR A 14 -14.17 -24.36 10.24
C THR A 14 -15.55 -24.19 10.88
N SER A 15 -16.17 -23.02 10.74
CA SER A 15 -17.54 -22.77 11.20
C SER A 15 -18.53 -23.82 10.64
N LYS A 16 -18.55 -24.05 9.32
CA LYS A 16 -19.41 -25.06 8.70
C LYS A 16 -19.14 -26.48 9.20
N SER A 17 -17.90 -26.79 9.56
CA SER A 17 -17.54 -28.09 10.13
C SER A 17 -18.06 -28.24 11.56
N PHE A 18 -17.94 -27.21 12.41
CA PHE A 18 -18.53 -27.19 13.75
C PHE A 18 -20.05 -27.37 13.72
N ILE A 19 -20.75 -26.63 12.84
CA ILE A 19 -22.20 -26.75 12.67
C ILE A 19 -22.62 -28.13 12.12
N ARG A 20 -21.75 -28.80 11.36
CA ARG A 20 -22.02 -30.19 10.93
C ARG A 20 -21.78 -31.18 12.07
N ALA A 21 -20.73 -31.00 12.86
CA ALA A 21 -20.42 -31.86 14.00
C ALA A 21 -21.52 -31.79 15.07
N SER A 22 -22.07 -30.60 15.34
CA SER A 22 -23.16 -30.46 16.33
C SER A 22 -24.43 -31.23 15.95
N LYS A 23 -24.71 -31.45 14.65
CA LYS A 23 -25.88 -32.21 14.18
C LYS A 23 -25.78 -33.71 14.46
N VAL A 24 -24.59 -34.23 14.76
CA VAL A 24 -24.37 -35.64 15.10
C VAL A 24 -24.99 -35.95 16.47
N VAL A 25 -24.90 -35.02 17.41
CA VAL A 25 -25.45 -35.17 18.75
C VAL A 25 -26.95 -34.83 18.73
N GLN A 26 -27.78 -35.86 18.69
CA GLN A 26 -29.24 -35.74 18.72
C GLN A 26 -29.77 -36.12 20.10
N VAL A 27 -30.27 -35.11 20.82
CA VAL A 27 -30.92 -35.25 22.12
C VAL A 27 -32.38 -34.78 21.97
N PRO A 28 -33.38 -35.52 22.47
CA PRO A 28 -33.29 -36.76 23.26
C PRO A 28 -32.76 -37.96 22.46
N PHE A 29 -32.10 -38.91 23.12
CA PHE A 29 -31.59 -40.10 22.45
C PHE A 29 -32.73 -40.99 21.96
N ARG A 30 -32.88 -41.09 20.63
CA ARG A 30 -33.99 -41.80 19.97
C ARG A 30 -34.15 -43.26 20.41
N HIS A 31 -33.05 -43.93 20.72
CA HIS A 31 -33.03 -45.36 21.10
C HIS A 31 -33.09 -45.62 22.61
N SER A 32 -33.20 -44.57 23.43
CA SER A 32 -33.10 -44.71 24.89
C SER A 32 -34.43 -44.95 25.61
N SER A 33 -35.56 -45.02 24.89
CA SER A 33 -36.91 -45.22 25.47
C SER A 33 -37.21 -44.35 26.70
N GLY A 34 -36.64 -43.14 26.73
CA GLY A 34 -36.82 -42.20 27.83
C GLY A 34 -35.97 -42.44 29.09
N GLN A 35 -35.09 -43.44 29.10
CA GLN A 35 -34.24 -43.80 30.25
C GLN A 35 -33.35 -42.64 30.76
N PHE A 36 -33.01 -41.68 29.90
CA PHE A 36 -32.10 -40.57 30.22
C PHE A 36 -32.75 -39.19 30.16
N LEU A 37 -34.09 -39.12 30.28
CA LEU A 37 -34.84 -37.85 30.25
C LEU A 37 -34.75 -37.05 31.56
N GLU A 38 -34.18 -37.63 32.62
CA GLU A 38 -34.03 -36.95 33.91
C GLU A 38 -33.01 -35.80 33.83
N SER A 39 -33.35 -34.66 34.44
CA SER A 39 -32.51 -33.47 34.52
C SER A 39 -31.23 -33.75 35.32
N GLY A 40 -30.11 -33.18 34.90
CA GLY A 40 -28.77 -33.43 35.46
C GLY A 40 -28.13 -34.74 34.98
N GLY A 41 -28.79 -35.45 34.06
CA GLY A 41 -28.32 -36.71 33.50
C GLY A 41 -27.37 -36.55 32.31
N ILE A 42 -27.00 -37.68 31.72
CA ILE A 42 -26.08 -37.75 30.57
C ILE A 42 -26.60 -36.96 29.35
N GLN A 43 -27.92 -36.89 29.14
CA GLN A 43 -28.50 -36.11 28.02
C GLN A 43 -28.16 -34.62 28.09
N ASP A 44 -28.15 -34.03 29.29
CA ASP A 44 -27.82 -32.62 29.48
C ASP A 44 -26.35 -32.35 29.17
N VAL A 45 -25.46 -33.29 29.51
CA VAL A 45 -24.03 -33.19 29.16
C VAL A 45 -23.84 -33.19 27.65
N TRP A 46 -24.54 -34.06 26.93
CA TRP A 46 -24.48 -34.11 25.46
C TRP A 46 -25.13 -32.88 24.82
N ALA A 47 -26.23 -32.37 25.38
CA ALA A 47 -26.83 -31.12 24.95
C ALA A 47 -25.88 -29.93 25.15
N ALA A 48 -25.24 -29.83 26.31
CA ALA A 48 -24.23 -28.81 26.59
C ALA A 48 -23.04 -28.88 25.63
N MET A 49 -22.54 -30.08 25.32
CA MET A 49 -21.46 -30.28 24.35
C MET A 49 -21.87 -29.85 22.93
N ARG A 50 -23.10 -30.17 22.51
CA ARG A 50 -23.66 -29.72 21.24
C ARG A 50 -23.75 -28.19 21.20
N ASP A 51 -24.28 -27.58 22.24
CA ASP A 51 -24.50 -26.14 22.31
C ASP A 51 -23.16 -25.38 22.34
N TYR A 52 -22.16 -25.88 23.07
CA TYR A 52 -20.78 -25.41 23.02
C TYR A 52 -20.20 -25.48 21.59
N THR A 53 -20.39 -26.61 20.91
CA THR A 53 -19.93 -26.81 19.53
C THR A 53 -20.58 -25.81 18.57
N ILE A 54 -21.88 -25.50 18.77
CA ILE A 54 -22.60 -24.49 17.98
C ILE A 54 -22.03 -23.09 18.25
N GLN A 55 -21.85 -22.72 19.51
CA GLN A 55 -21.30 -21.42 19.90
C GLN A 55 -19.91 -21.18 19.28
N HIS A 56 -19.03 -22.19 19.32
CA HIS A 56 -17.73 -22.11 18.64
C HIS A 56 -17.87 -21.97 17.12
N GLY A 57 -18.80 -22.70 16.50
CA GLY A 57 -19.11 -22.55 15.08
C GLY A 57 -19.58 -21.14 14.71
N MET A 58 -20.33 -20.48 15.59
CA MET A 58 -20.77 -19.09 15.41
C MET A 58 -19.60 -18.11 15.52
N LEU A 59 -18.71 -18.29 16.50
CA LEU A 59 -17.52 -17.44 16.66
C LEU A 59 -16.61 -17.45 15.42
N HIS A 60 -16.37 -18.63 14.84
CA HIS A 60 -15.63 -18.78 13.59
C HIS A 60 -16.34 -18.09 12.41
N HIS A 61 -17.68 -18.11 12.39
CA HIS A 61 -18.47 -17.41 11.37
C HIS A 61 -18.35 -15.89 11.48
N GLU A 62 -18.45 -15.35 12.69
CA GLU A 62 -18.29 -13.92 12.97
C GLU A 62 -16.90 -13.44 12.57
N THR A 63 -15.85 -14.20 12.93
CA THR A 63 -14.47 -13.91 12.56
C THR A 63 -14.30 -13.88 11.04
N SER A 64 -14.80 -14.90 10.32
CA SER A 64 -14.77 -14.93 8.86
C SER A 64 -15.48 -13.72 8.22
N THR A 65 -16.62 -13.33 8.79
CA THR A 65 -17.42 -12.19 8.34
C THR A 65 -16.69 -10.88 8.58
N TYR A 66 -16.09 -10.69 9.76
CA TYR A 66 -15.30 -9.50 10.10
C TYR A 66 -14.09 -9.35 9.16
N LEU A 67 -13.35 -10.44 8.93
CA LEU A 67 -12.22 -10.44 7.99
C LEU A 67 -12.66 -10.01 6.57
N THR A 68 -13.79 -10.52 6.11
CA THR A 68 -14.32 -10.27 4.76
C THR A 68 -14.89 -8.86 4.60
N ARG A 69 -15.60 -8.35 5.60
CA ARG A 69 -16.32 -7.08 5.52
C ARG A 69 -15.54 -5.87 5.99
N ALA A 70 -14.63 -6.01 6.95
CA ALA A 70 -13.88 -4.90 7.51
C ALA A 70 -12.41 -4.92 7.08
N VAL A 71 -11.70 -6.01 7.39
CA VAL A 71 -10.23 -6.06 7.24
C VAL A 71 -9.80 -6.04 5.77
N ILE A 72 -10.37 -6.91 4.94
CA ILE A 72 -9.99 -7.00 3.51
C ILE A 72 -10.29 -5.68 2.76
N PRO A 73 -11.46 -5.05 2.90
CA PRO A 73 -11.75 -3.77 2.26
C PRO A 73 -10.84 -2.65 2.74
N ALA A 74 -10.57 -2.54 4.04
CA ALA A 74 -9.67 -1.53 4.59
C ALA A 74 -8.26 -1.64 3.99
N LEU A 75 -7.70 -2.86 3.94
CA LEU A 75 -6.38 -3.10 3.33
C LEU A 75 -6.36 -2.80 1.83
N ARG A 76 -7.46 -3.02 1.11
CA ARG A 76 -7.58 -2.65 -0.31
C ARG A 76 -7.62 -1.14 -0.49
N GLY A 77 -8.34 -0.42 0.39
CA GLY A 77 -8.37 1.05 0.43
C GLY A 77 -6.96 1.62 0.60
N ILE A 78 -6.27 1.20 1.66
CA ILE A 78 -4.89 1.64 1.93
C ILE A 78 -3.96 1.37 0.74
N LYS A 79 -4.07 0.19 0.10
CA LYS A 79 -3.28 -0.13 -1.10
C LYS A 79 -3.60 0.81 -2.27
N ALA A 80 -4.87 1.16 -2.47
CA ALA A 80 -5.28 2.08 -3.51
C ALA A 80 -4.77 3.50 -3.23
N ASP A 81 -4.86 3.95 -1.97
CA ASP A 81 -4.38 5.27 -1.55
C ASP A 81 -2.87 5.40 -1.75
N ILE A 82 -2.09 4.38 -1.34
CA ILE A 82 -0.64 4.34 -1.59
C ILE A 82 -0.33 4.43 -3.08
N LYS A 83 -1.05 3.67 -3.92
CA LYS A 83 -0.85 3.75 -5.38
C LYS A 83 -1.16 5.13 -5.93
N THR A 84 -2.24 5.76 -5.46
CA THR A 84 -2.61 7.12 -5.86
C THR A 84 -1.53 8.12 -5.43
N MET A 85 -1.00 8.00 -4.22
CA MET A 85 0.11 8.84 -3.74
C MET A 85 1.38 8.66 -4.58
N VAL A 86 1.78 7.42 -4.86
CA VAL A 86 2.94 7.12 -5.72
C VAL A 86 2.75 7.73 -7.12
N HIS A 87 1.57 7.58 -7.70
CA HIS A 87 1.26 8.17 -9.00
C HIS A 87 1.24 9.70 -8.97
N GLY A 88 0.77 10.29 -7.87
CA GLY A 88 0.83 11.72 -7.62
C GLY A 88 2.27 12.21 -7.63
N ILE A 89 3.15 11.57 -6.86
CA ILE A 89 4.59 11.88 -6.80
C ILE A 89 5.25 11.72 -8.16
N GLN A 90 4.95 10.65 -8.91
CA GLN A 90 5.51 10.43 -10.25
C GLN A 90 5.09 11.49 -11.26
N LYS A 91 3.88 12.02 -11.13
CA LYS A 91 3.34 13.06 -12.01
C LYS A 91 3.64 14.48 -11.54
N ASP A 92 4.17 14.62 -10.33
CA ASP A 92 4.50 15.90 -9.76
C ASP A 92 5.63 16.54 -10.56
N LYS A 93 5.26 17.57 -11.33
CA LYS A 93 6.20 18.36 -12.13
C LYS A 93 7.06 19.26 -11.26
N ASP A 94 6.65 19.53 -10.02
CA ASP A 94 7.33 20.36 -9.01
C ASP A 94 8.39 19.59 -8.22
N LEU A 95 8.44 18.26 -8.33
CA LEU A 95 9.60 17.40 -8.01
C LEU A 95 10.75 17.59 -9.04
N LYS A 96 10.95 18.86 -9.43
CA LYS A 96 11.81 19.52 -10.44
C LYS A 96 13.30 19.21 -10.36
N SER A 97 13.72 18.16 -9.68
CA SER A 97 15.08 17.65 -9.74
C SER A 97 15.60 17.58 -11.18
N VAL A 98 14.77 17.16 -12.15
CA VAL A 98 15.15 17.12 -13.58
C VAL A 98 15.21 18.52 -14.21
N GLN A 99 14.29 19.43 -13.91
CA GLN A 99 14.31 20.79 -14.46
C GLN A 99 15.46 21.60 -13.86
N ILE A 100 15.63 21.55 -12.54
CA ILE A 100 16.75 22.13 -11.80
C ILE A 100 18.06 21.53 -12.30
N TYR A 101 18.14 20.22 -12.54
CA TYR A 101 19.33 19.58 -13.11
C TYR A 101 19.63 20.09 -14.53
N LYS A 102 18.62 20.19 -15.41
CA LYS A 102 18.79 20.73 -16.76
C LYS A 102 19.26 22.18 -16.75
N SER A 103 18.61 23.03 -15.96
CA SER A 103 18.99 24.43 -15.80
C SER A 103 20.38 24.58 -15.19
N ARG A 104 20.78 23.71 -14.25
CA ARG A 104 22.15 23.65 -13.72
C ARG A 104 23.16 23.25 -14.80
N VAL A 105 22.88 22.22 -15.60
CA VAL A 105 23.76 21.79 -16.70
C VAL A 105 23.93 22.90 -17.75
N GLU A 106 22.87 23.66 -18.02
CA GLU A 106 22.91 24.80 -18.93
C GLU A 106 23.76 25.94 -18.39
N VAL A 107 23.61 26.29 -17.10
CA VAL A 107 24.47 27.28 -16.43
C VAL A 107 25.93 26.83 -16.42
N ASP A 108 26.22 25.57 -16.09
CA ASP A 108 27.58 25.02 -16.12
C ASP A 108 28.20 25.11 -17.53
N ARG A 109 27.40 24.91 -18.59
CA ARG A 109 27.84 25.08 -19.98
C ARG A 109 28.22 26.53 -20.27
N LEU A 110 27.36 27.48 -19.87
CA LEU A 110 27.58 28.92 -20.09
C LEU A 110 28.80 29.44 -19.31
N ILE A 111 29.02 28.96 -18.08
CA ILE A 111 30.20 29.31 -17.28
C ILE A 111 31.49 28.80 -17.95
N ARG A 112 31.52 27.55 -18.41
CA ARG A 112 32.69 27.01 -19.14
C ARG A 112 32.97 27.78 -20.43
N GLU A 113 31.92 28.18 -21.13
CA GLU A 113 32.03 28.98 -22.35
C GLU A 113 32.58 30.39 -22.04
N LEU A 114 32.11 31.01 -20.95
CA LEU A 114 32.63 32.28 -20.46
C LEU A 114 34.11 32.18 -20.07
N ASP A 115 34.51 31.19 -19.28
CA ASP A 115 35.90 30.98 -18.87
C ASP A 115 36.82 30.84 -20.08
N ARG A 116 36.45 30.00 -21.06
CA ARG A 116 37.23 29.82 -22.29
C ARG A 116 37.37 31.13 -23.08
N THR A 117 36.29 31.89 -23.18
CA THR A 117 36.27 33.16 -23.91
C THR A 117 37.12 34.22 -23.20
N ILE A 118 37.11 34.26 -21.87
CA ILE A 118 37.99 35.14 -21.08
C ILE A 118 39.46 34.82 -21.36
N GLU A 119 39.86 33.54 -21.30
CA GLU A 119 41.24 33.12 -21.58
C GLU A 119 41.68 33.49 -23.00
N GLN A 120 40.81 33.27 -23.99
CA GLN A 120 41.09 33.59 -25.40
C GLN A 120 41.28 35.10 -25.61
N VAL A 121 40.39 35.92 -25.06
CA VAL A 121 40.47 37.39 -25.17
C VAL A 121 41.67 37.94 -24.40
N GLN A 122 42.05 37.33 -23.25
CA GLN A 122 43.28 37.71 -22.54
C GLN A 122 44.54 37.46 -23.37
N MET A 123 44.60 36.34 -24.11
CA MET A 123 45.76 36.00 -24.94
C MET A 123 45.79 36.77 -26.27
N ALA A 124 44.62 37.10 -26.84
CA ALA A 124 44.51 37.81 -28.10
C ALA A 124 43.34 38.83 -28.08
N PRO A 125 43.53 40.02 -27.45
CA PRO A 125 42.45 41.00 -27.28
C PRO A 125 41.86 41.53 -28.59
N HIS A 126 42.64 41.52 -29.66
CA HIS A 126 42.27 41.98 -30.99
C HIS A 126 41.36 41.00 -31.74
N GLN A 127 41.16 39.78 -31.23
CA GLN A 127 40.25 38.78 -31.79
C GLN A 127 38.86 38.81 -31.13
N ALA A 128 38.64 39.72 -30.19
CA ALA A 128 37.32 39.91 -29.57
C ALA A 128 36.33 40.43 -30.62
N ASP A 129 35.28 39.66 -30.86
CA ASP A 129 34.18 39.99 -31.76
C ASP A 129 32.84 39.91 -31.01
N HIS A 130 31.74 40.36 -31.63
CA HIS A 130 30.40 40.35 -31.05
C HIS A 130 29.90 38.95 -30.62
N TYR A 131 30.47 37.87 -31.16
CA TYR A 131 30.21 36.49 -30.73
C TYR A 131 31.12 35.99 -29.59
N ILE A 132 32.24 36.65 -29.34
CA ILE A 132 33.30 36.24 -28.40
C ILE A 132 33.45 37.30 -27.29
N ASP A 133 32.42 38.10 -27.06
CA ASP A 133 32.44 39.12 -26.01
C ASP A 133 32.17 38.49 -24.63
N PRO A 134 33.15 38.51 -23.70
CA PRO A 134 32.96 38.00 -22.35
C PRO A 134 31.84 38.72 -21.58
N PHE A 135 31.58 40.01 -21.87
CA PHE A 135 30.54 40.78 -21.20
C PHE A 135 29.13 40.28 -21.55
N LEU A 136 28.88 40.01 -22.83
CA LEU A 136 27.60 39.47 -23.29
C LEU A 136 27.35 38.05 -22.75
N LEU A 137 28.39 37.21 -22.74
CA LEU A 137 28.31 35.86 -22.15
C LEU A 137 28.05 35.92 -20.64
N ASN A 138 28.69 36.83 -19.92
CA ASN A 138 28.42 37.05 -18.49
C ASN A 138 26.96 37.50 -18.23
N LEU A 139 26.41 38.36 -19.09
CA LEU A 139 25.01 38.75 -18.99
C LEU A 139 24.07 37.55 -19.20
N CYS A 140 24.38 36.68 -20.15
CA CYS A 140 23.64 35.42 -20.37
C CYS A 140 23.70 34.50 -19.14
N VAL A 141 24.86 34.35 -18.50
CA VAL A 141 25.02 33.57 -17.25
C VAL A 141 24.16 34.16 -16.13
N ILE A 142 24.23 35.48 -15.91
CA ILE A 142 23.43 36.16 -14.87
C ILE A 142 21.94 35.99 -15.13
N HIS A 143 21.50 36.09 -16.39
CA HIS A 143 20.11 35.88 -16.76
C HIS A 143 19.65 34.44 -16.51
N ALA A 144 20.47 33.45 -16.91
CA ALA A 144 20.17 32.03 -16.69
C ALA A 144 20.08 31.68 -15.19
N ILE A 145 20.96 32.25 -14.35
CA ILE A 145 20.94 32.06 -12.89
C ILE A 145 19.71 32.71 -12.25
N ARG A 146 19.25 33.85 -12.77
CA ARG A 146 18.03 34.51 -12.25
C ARG A 146 16.73 33.81 -12.65
N GLY A 147 16.77 32.97 -13.69
CA GLY A 147 15.62 32.18 -14.15
C GLY A 147 15.51 30.79 -13.53
N LEU A 148 16.50 30.38 -12.72
CA LEU A 148 16.52 29.16 -11.91
C LEU A 148 15.61 29.29 -10.67
#